data_AF-A0A4Y2MDH8-F1
#
_entry.id   AF-A0A4Y2MDH8-F1
#
_cell.length_a   1.000
_cell.length_b   1.000
_cell.length_c   1.000
_cell.angle_alpha   90.00
_cell.angle_beta   90.00
_cell.angle_gamma   90.00
#
_symmetry.space_group_name_H-M   'P 1'
#
loop_
_entity.id
_entity.type
_entity.pdbx_description
1 polymer ?
#
loop_
_entity_poly.entity_id
_entity_poly.type
_entity_poly.pdbx_seq_one_letter_code
_entity_poly.pdbx_strand_id
1 'polypeptide(L)'
;MKSSRIITRAETWVHNFTPDTKSTSMTLKHPSSSVTKKFKVSGSTGKVMLTVFWDAQGVIWIDFFISGTINASRYCDTLTKLKSSIRRKRPGLLSPAVL
;
A
#
# COMPACT_ATOMS: atom_id res chain seq x y z
N MET A 1 -3.86 11.95 -30.86
CA MET A 1 -3.01 11.13 -29.96
C MET A 1 -3.84 9.99 -29.40
N LYS A 2 -3.55 8.72 -29.71
CA LYS A 2 -4.34 7.58 -29.21
C LYS A 2 -3.94 7.36 -27.75
N SER A 3 -4.76 7.82 -26.80
CA SER A 3 -4.55 7.75 -25.34
C SER A 3 -4.49 6.31 -24.78
N SER A 4 -4.56 5.30 -25.64
CA SER A 4 -4.73 3.89 -25.31
C SER A 4 -3.44 3.17 -24.94
N ARG A 5 -2.31 3.86 -24.72
CA ARG A 5 -1.01 3.24 -24.35
C ARG A 5 -0.35 3.85 -23.11
N ILE A 6 -1.02 4.78 -22.43
CA ILE A 6 -0.46 5.46 -21.27
C ILE A 6 -0.77 4.63 -20.03
N ILE A 7 0.25 4.37 -19.22
CA ILE A 7 0.14 3.76 -17.90
C ILE A 7 0.50 4.83 -16.87
N THR A 8 -0.38 5.05 -15.90
CA THR A 8 -0.19 6.01 -14.83
C THR A 8 0.28 5.29 -13.57
N ARG A 9 1.24 5.88 -12.85
CA ARG A 9 1.64 5.46 -11.50
C ARG A 9 1.13 6.50 -10.50
N ALA A 10 0.59 6.05 -9.37
CA ALA A 10 0.46 6.89 -8.19
C ALA A 10 0.93 6.18 -6.93
N GLU A 11 1.36 6.98 -5.97
CA GLU A 11 1.86 6.55 -4.68
C GLU A 11 1.08 7.28 -3.60
N THR A 12 0.52 6.53 -2.65
CA THR A 12 -0.25 7.09 -1.54
C THR A 12 0.10 6.37 -0.27
N TRP A 13 -0.01 7.07 0.85
CA TRP A 13 0.18 6.47 2.15
C TRP A 13 -1.14 6.00 2.74
N VAL A 14 -1.21 4.73 3.13
CA VAL A 14 -2.36 4.10 3.77
C VAL A 14 -2.03 3.84 5.23
N HIS A 15 -2.88 4.31 6.12
CA HIS A 15 -2.71 4.07 7.55
C HIS A 15 -3.33 2.72 7.93
N ASN A 16 -2.54 1.78 8.46
CA ASN A 16 -3.06 0.55 9.05
C ASN A 16 -3.52 0.84 10.49
N PHE A 17 -4.61 1.60 10.62
CA PHE A 17 -5.18 1.87 11.93
C PHE A 17 -6.17 0.77 12.27
N THR A 18 -5.72 -0.21 13.06
CA THR A 18 -6.64 -0.97 13.91
C THR A 18 -6.75 -0.17 15.21
N PRO A 19 -7.83 0.61 15.45
CA PRO A 19 -8.08 1.04 16.81
C PRO A 19 -8.24 -0.24 17.63
N ASP A 20 -7.46 -0.41 18.69
CA ASP A 20 -7.84 -1.36 19.74
C ASP A 20 -9.30 -1.11 20.06
N THR A 21 -10.16 -2.06 19.71
CA THR A 21 -11.58 -1.95 19.93
C THR A 21 -11.75 -1.77 21.43
N LYS A 22 -12.46 -0.72 21.86
CA LYS A 22 -12.74 -0.43 23.28
C LYS A 22 -13.21 -1.65 24.10
N SER A 23 -13.66 -2.73 23.47
CA SER A 23 -14.10 -3.97 24.11
C SER A 23 -13.00 -4.74 24.86
N THR A 24 -11.71 -4.61 24.52
CA THR A 24 -10.62 -5.19 25.34
C THR A 24 -10.22 -4.33 26.54
N SER A 25 -10.64 -3.06 26.58
CA SER A 25 -10.38 -2.15 27.71
C SER A 25 -11.49 -2.14 28.77
N MET A 26 -12.62 -2.81 28.51
CA MET A 26 -13.67 -3.03 29.52
C MET A 26 -13.34 -4.25 30.37
N THR A 27 -12.29 -4.16 31.18
CA THR A 27 -12.22 -5.00 32.37
C THR A 27 -13.15 -4.34 33.41
N LEU A 28 -14.26 -4.98 33.76
CA LEU A 28 -15.13 -4.55 34.86
C LEU A 28 -14.28 -4.52 36.15
N LYS A 29 -14.15 -3.36 36.79
CA LYS A 29 -13.35 -3.19 38.03
C LYS A 29 -14.23 -2.87 39.22
N HIS A 30 -13.81 -3.37 40.39
CA HIS A 30 -14.41 -3.06 41.69
C HIS A 30 -14.18 -1.57 42.06
N PRO A 31 -15.16 -0.89 42.71
CA PRO A 31 -15.10 0.54 43.02
C PRO A 31 -13.92 1.02 43.88
N SER A 32 -13.15 0.11 44.50
CA SER A 32 -11.96 0.43 45.30
C SER A 32 -10.62 0.35 44.55
N SER A 33 -10.62 0.13 43.23
CA SER A 33 -9.39 -0.03 42.43
C SER A 33 -8.83 1.31 41.94
N SER A 34 -7.49 1.47 41.98
CA SER A 34 -6.80 2.68 41.52
C SER A 34 -6.96 2.92 40.01
N VAL A 35 -7.12 4.20 39.63
CA VAL A 35 -7.31 4.62 38.24
C VAL A 35 -6.10 4.20 37.40
N THR A 36 -6.32 3.28 36.46
CA THR A 36 -5.27 2.87 35.53
C THR A 36 -5.02 4.01 34.57
N LYS A 37 -3.80 4.58 34.59
CA LYS A 37 -3.37 5.61 33.65
C LYS A 37 -3.45 5.02 32.25
N LYS A 38 -4.48 5.40 31.48
CA LYS A 38 -4.62 4.99 30.09
C LYS A 38 -3.36 5.42 29.35
N PHE A 39 -2.50 4.47 29.01
CA PHE A 39 -1.42 4.73 28.08
C PHE A 39 -2.11 5.12 26.77
N LYS A 40 -2.02 6.41 26.40
CA LYS A 40 -2.37 6.83 25.05
C LYS A 40 -1.36 6.15 24.15
N VAL A 41 -1.77 5.05 23.52
CA VAL A 41 -1.03 4.47 22.40
C VAL A 41 -0.93 5.60 21.37
N SER A 42 0.27 6.16 21.24
CA SER A 42 0.62 7.05 20.13
C SER A 42 0.33 6.27 18.85
N GLY A 43 -0.55 6.80 18.00
CA GLY A 43 -0.92 6.18 16.73
C GLY A 43 0.23 6.22 15.71
N SER A 44 1.36 5.59 16.01
CA SER A 44 2.42 5.30 15.05
C SER A 44 2.22 3.93 14.38
N THR A 45 1.00 3.41 14.41
CA THR A 45 0.66 2.06 13.96
C THR A 45 0.64 1.99 12.42
N GLY A 46 1.76 1.53 11.85
CA GLY A 46 1.85 0.92 10.52
C GLY A 46 1.35 1.77 9.36
N LYS A 47 2.13 2.77 8.92
CA LYS A 47 1.88 3.47 7.67
C LYS A 47 2.47 2.67 6.51
N VAL A 48 1.64 2.22 5.58
CA VAL A 48 2.04 1.46 4.39
C VAL A 48 2.01 2.40 3.19
N MET A 49 3.07 2.45 2.39
CA MET A 49 3.02 3.11 1.09
C MET A 49 2.41 2.16 0.07
N LEU A 50 1.37 2.62 -0.61
CA LEU A 50 0.68 1.92 -1.68
C LEU A 50 1.10 2.53 -3.02
N THR A 51 1.64 1.71 -3.91
CA THR A 51 1.92 2.10 -5.30
C THR A 51 0.95 1.38 -6.22
N VAL A 52 0.22 2.12 -7.05
CA VAL A 52 -0.74 1.57 -8.01
C VAL A 52 -0.35 1.99 -9.42
N PHE A 53 -0.42 1.04 -10.35
CA PHE A 53 -0.29 1.27 -11.78
C PHE A 53 -1.59 0.93 -12.49
N TRP A 54 -2.10 1.82 -13.33
CA TRP A 54 -3.34 1.62 -14.06
C TRP A 54 -3.32 2.27 -15.44
N ASP A 55 -4.19 1.79 -16.33
CA ASP A 55 -4.47 2.38 -17.63
C ASP A 55 -5.97 2.67 -17.78
N ALA A 56 -6.39 3.09 -18.97
CA ALA A 56 -7.81 3.34 -19.28
C ALA A 56 -8.72 2.11 -19.09
N GLN A 57 -8.16 0.90 -19.06
CA GLN A 57 -8.90 -0.35 -18.83
C GLN A 57 -8.86 -0.81 -17.36
N GLY A 58 -8.19 -0.07 -16.47
CA GLY A 58 -8.14 -0.33 -15.03
C GLY A 58 -6.76 -0.70 -14.49
N VAL A 59 -6.74 -1.32 -13.31
CA VAL A 59 -5.51 -1.54 -12.54
C VAL A 59 -4.67 -2.70 -13.07
N ILE A 60 -3.39 -2.42 -13.34
CA ILE A 60 -2.41 -3.36 -13.86
C ILE A 60 -1.62 -4.01 -12.72
N TRP A 61 -1.11 -3.20 -11.77
CA TRP A 61 -0.28 -3.68 -10.67
C TRP A 61 -0.48 -2.84 -9.41
N ILE A 62 -0.37 -3.51 -8.26
CA ILE A 62 -0.43 -2.89 -6.93
C ILE A 62 0.76 -3.42 -6.13
N ASP A 63 1.52 -2.53 -5.51
CA ASP A 63 2.58 -2.86 -4.56
C ASP A 63 2.31 -2.22 -3.20
N PHE A 64 2.60 -2.95 -2.12
CA PHE A 64 2.50 -2.47 -0.75
C PHE A 64 3.88 -2.45 -0.11
N PHE A 65 4.27 -1.29 0.37
CA PHE A 65 5.54 -1.08 1.05
C PHE A 65 5.29 -0.70 2.51
N ILE A 66 5.47 -1.69 3.38
CA ILE A 66 5.12 -1.58 4.81
C ILE A 66 6.23 -0.90 5.61
N SER A 67 7.50 -1.17 5.30
CA SER A 67 8.64 -0.60 6.02
C SER A 67 9.96 -0.77 5.26
N GLY A 68 10.92 0.09 5.57
CA GLY A 68 12.28 0.08 5.00
C GLY A 68 12.66 1.40 4.31
N THR A 69 13.82 1.42 3.65
CA THR A 69 14.26 2.53 2.79
C THR A 69 13.89 2.23 1.35
N ILE A 70 13.28 3.19 0.65
CA ILE A 70 13.07 3.09 -0.81
C ILE A 70 14.45 3.17 -1.47
N ASN A 71 14.96 2.04 -1.93
CA ASN A 71 16.23 1.97 -2.66
C ASN A 71 15.99 1.80 -4.17
N ALA A 72 17.02 2.11 -4.96
CA ALA A 72 16.94 2.00 -6.42
C ALA A 72 16.69 0.55 -6.88
N SER A 73 17.30 -0.44 -6.21
CA SER A 73 17.14 -1.87 -6.56
C SER A 73 15.68 -2.32 -6.48
N ARG A 74 14.98 -1.98 -5.40
CA ARG A 74 13.56 -2.30 -5.21
C ARG A 74 12.73 -1.64 -6.30
N TYR A 75 13.06 -0.41 -6.66
CA TYR A 75 12.36 0.29 -7.73
C TYR A 75 12.53 -0.45 -9.08
N CYS A 76 13.74 -0.91 -9.40
CA CYS A 76 14.00 -1.73 -10.58
C CYS A 76 13.20 -3.06 -10.54
N ASP A 77 13.11 -3.71 -9.38
CA ASP A 77 12.33 -4.94 -9.23
C ASP A 77 10.84 -4.70 -9.46
N THR A 78 10.29 -3.60 -8.93
CA THR A 78 8.90 -3.20 -9.14
C THR A 78 8.62 -2.94 -10.61
N LEU A 79 9.52 -2.26 -11.33
CA LEU A 79 9.38 -2.04 -12.78
C LEU A 79 9.46 -3.35 -13.58
N THR A 80 10.32 -4.28 -13.17
CA THR A 80 10.43 -5.61 -13.80
C THR A 80 9.14 -6.42 -13.63
N LYS A 81 8.55 -6.39 -12.44
CA LYS A 81 7.24 -6.99 -12.14
C LYS A 81 6.11 -6.30 -12.90
N LEU A 82 6.18 -4.98 -13.06
CA LEU A 82 5.23 -4.21 -13.86
C LEU A 82 5.30 -4.62 -15.34
N LYS A 83 6.49 -4.69 -15.95
CA LYS A 83 6.68 -5.14 -17.35
C LYS A 83 6.04 -6.52 -17.57
N SER A 84 6.26 -7.44 -16.64
CA SER A 84 5.66 -8.78 -16.66
C SER A 84 4.13 -8.76 -16.51
N SER A 85 3.59 -7.85 -15.71
CA SER A 85 2.14 -7.70 -15.49
C SER A 85 1.46 -7.04 -16.68
N ILE A 86 2.09 -6.07 -17.34
CA ILE A 86 1.63 -5.48 -18.60
C ILE A 86 1.56 -6.57 -19.67
N ARG A 87 2.60 -7.38 -19.83
CA ARG A 87 2.62 -8.47 -20.82
C ARG A 87 1.44 -9.43 -20.66
N ARG A 88 1.07 -9.75 -19.42
CA ARG A 88 -0.05 -10.65 -19.11
C ARG A 88 -1.42 -10.01 -19.26
N LYS A 89 -1.60 -8.80 -18.70
CA LYS A 89 -2.92 -8.14 -18.63
C LYS A 89 -3.25 -7.31 -19.87
N ARG A 90 -2.24 -6.93 -20.66
CA ARG A 90 -2.30 -6.00 -21.79
C ARG A 90 -1.34 -6.43 -22.92
N PRO A 91 -1.55 -7.60 -23.54
CA PRO A 91 -0.61 -8.19 -24.52
C PRO A 91 -0.36 -7.32 -25.77
N GLY A 92 -1.23 -6.34 -26.07
CA GLY A 92 -1.07 -5.41 -27.19
C GLY A 92 -0.40 -4.06 -26.87
N LEU A 93 0.00 -3.81 -25.61
CA LEU A 93 0.61 -2.53 -25.20
C LEU A 93 2.13 -2.49 -25.34
N LEU A 94 2.79 -3.66 -25.34
CA LEU A 94 4.24 -3.72 -25.53
C LEU A 94 4.53 -3.69 -27.03
N SER A 95 5.08 -2.58 -27.52
CA SER A 95 5.67 -2.57 -28.87
C SER A 95 7.03 -3.29 -28.84
N PRO A 96 7.51 -3.81 -29.99
CA PRO A 96 8.80 -4.49 -30.09
C PRO A 96 10.03 -3.64 -29.71
N ALA A 97 9.85 -2.32 -29.54
CA ALA A 97 10.95 -1.36 -29.42
C ALA A 97 11.57 -1.26 -28.01
N VAL A 98 11.08 -2.03 -27.03
CA VAL A 98 11.64 -2.04 -25.65
C VAL A 98 11.94 -3.47 -25.23
N LEU A 99 12.94 -4.06 -25.90
CA LEU A 99 13.68 -5.23 -25.42
C LEU A 99 14.84 -4.74 -24.57
#